data_AF-A0A944ZZP9-F1
#
_entry.id   AF-A0A944ZZP9-F1
#
_cell.length_a   1.000
_cell.length_b   1.000
_cell.length_c   1.000
_cell.angle_alpha   90.00
_cell.angle_beta   90.00
_cell.angle_gamma   90.00
#
_symmetry.space_group_name_H-M   'P 1'
#
loop_
_entity.id
_entity.type
_entity.pdbx_description
1 polymer ?
#
loop_
_entity_poly.entity_id
_entity_poly.type
_entity_poly.pdbx_seq_one_letter_code
_entity_poly.pdbx_strand_id
1 'polypeptide(L)'
;MHSSDRISLCLALYCLSASSGFLTGRLIANQQSPITLSSDTRPLVPTINIEGIRNGLLHGSIKGSARISIGSQLLTHSGTFALDASDILRNEVSIFVPEGMQYVASKRGKKYYPVLSRAGEKLSPKNRVYFRTSALAETAGYFANE
;
A
#
# COMPACT_ATOMS: atom_id res chain seq x y z
N MET A 1 -80.86 28.83 -20.91
CA MET A 1 -79.64 28.93 -20.08
C MET A 1 -79.11 30.34 -20.26
N HIS A 2 -79.26 31.19 -19.24
CA HIS A 2 -78.95 32.61 -19.37
C HIS A 2 -77.43 32.83 -19.43
N SER A 3 -77.01 33.94 -20.05
CA SER A 3 -75.60 34.31 -20.18
C SER A 3 -74.87 34.33 -18.82
N SER A 4 -75.58 34.72 -17.76
CA SER A 4 -75.12 34.68 -16.36
C SER A 4 -74.70 33.29 -15.90
N ASP A 5 -75.48 32.25 -16.22
CA ASP A 5 -75.26 30.89 -15.73
C ASP A 5 -74.00 30.27 -16.33
N ARG A 6 -73.70 30.62 -17.59
CA ARG A 6 -72.49 30.17 -18.30
C ARG A 6 -71.25 30.82 -17.73
N ILE A 7 -71.32 32.10 -17.37
CA ILE A 7 -70.20 32.83 -16.76
C ILE A 7 -69.90 32.25 -15.38
N SER A 8 -70.92 32.00 -14.55
CA SER A 8 -70.74 31.36 -13.24
C SER A 8 -70.15 29.96 -13.32
N LEU A 9 -70.56 29.15 -14.31
CA LEU A 9 -70.01 27.81 -14.53
C LEU A 9 -68.53 27.86 -14.94
N CYS A 10 -68.17 28.74 -15.88
CA CYS A 10 -66.78 28.90 -16.31
C CYS A 10 -65.88 29.37 -15.16
N LEU A 11 -66.37 30.29 -14.31
CA LEU A 11 -65.63 30.78 -13.15
C LEU A 11 -65.41 29.67 -12.12
N ALA A 12 -66.45 28.86 -11.85
CA ALA A 12 -66.36 27.72 -10.94
C ALA A 12 -65.35 26.67 -11.43
N LEU A 13 -65.36 26.35 -12.73
CA LEU A 13 -64.41 25.41 -13.35
C LEU A 13 -62.97 25.93 -13.29
N TYR A 14 -62.78 27.23 -13.52
CA TYR A 14 -61.47 27.86 -13.39
C TYR A 14 -60.93 27.76 -11.97
N CYS A 15 -61.74 28.12 -10.96
CA CYS A 15 -61.36 28.00 -9.55
C CYS A 15 -61.02 26.55 -9.15
N LEU A 16 -61.76 25.57 -9.66
CA LEU A 16 -61.49 24.15 -9.39
C LEU A 16 -60.14 23.71 -9.99
N SER A 17 -59.86 24.08 -11.24
CA SER A 17 -58.58 23.76 -11.89
C SER A 17 -57.38 24.44 -11.20
N ALA A 18 -57.53 25.71 -10.81
CA ALA A 18 -56.48 26.47 -10.13
C ALA A 18 -56.16 25.90 -8.75
N SER A 19 -57.18 25.55 -7.96
CA SER A 19 -57.01 24.93 -6.65
C SER A 19 -56.41 23.53 -6.74
N SER A 20 -56.87 22.71 -7.69
CA SER A 20 -56.32 21.37 -7.95
C SER A 20 -54.84 21.44 -8.36
N GLY A 21 -54.48 22.36 -9.26
CA GLY A 21 -53.10 22.56 -9.69
C GLY A 21 -52.19 23.01 -8.54
N PHE A 22 -52.67 23.94 -7.71
CA PHE A 22 -51.93 24.42 -6.54
C PHE A 22 -51.69 23.32 -5.50
N LEU A 23 -52.72 22.52 -5.19
CA LEU A 23 -52.62 21.39 -4.27
C LEU A 23 -51.63 20.33 -4.77
N THR A 24 -51.71 19.99 -6.06
CA THR A 24 -50.80 19.00 -6.66
C THR A 24 -49.36 19.49 -6.65
N GLY A 25 -49.13 20.76 -7.02
CA GLY A 25 -47.80 21.36 -6.98
C GLY A 25 -47.20 21.38 -5.56
N ARG A 26 -48.03 21.66 -4.53
CA ARG A 26 -47.61 21.63 -3.13
C ARG A 26 -47.25 20.22 -2.66
N LEU A 27 -47.97 19.19 -3.10
CA LEU A 27 -47.67 17.80 -2.75
C LEU A 27 -46.34 17.33 -3.35
N ILE A 28 -46.06 17.69 -4.60
CA ILE A 28 -44.81 17.31 -5.28
C ILE A 28 -43.62 18.10 -4.72
N ALA A 29 -43.75 19.41 -4.53
CA ALA A 29 -42.67 20.26 -4.03
C ALA A 29 -42.25 19.94 -2.58
N ASN A 30 -43.14 19.32 -1.80
CA ASN A 30 -42.86 18.95 -0.41
C ASN A 30 -42.32 17.52 -0.25
N GLN A 31 -42.10 16.78 -1.34
CA GLN A 31 -41.36 15.52 -1.28
C GLN A 31 -39.86 15.81 -1.18
N GLN A 32 -39.40 16.05 0.05
CA GLN A 32 -37.99 15.87 0.37
C GLN A 32 -37.68 14.38 0.30
N SER A 33 -36.95 13.95 -0.73
CA SER A 33 -36.40 12.60 -0.77
C SER A 33 -35.57 12.38 0.50
N PRO A 34 -35.88 11.37 1.31
CA PRO A 34 -35.12 11.13 2.53
C PRO A 34 -33.68 10.80 2.16
N ILE A 35 -32.72 11.44 2.82
CA ILE A 35 -31.32 11.04 2.75
C ILE A 35 -31.22 9.66 3.39
N THR A 36 -31.10 8.62 2.56
CA THR A 36 -30.87 7.26 3.03
C THR A 36 -29.39 7.08 3.31
N LEU A 37 -29.02 7.10 4.59
CA LEU A 37 -27.70 6.67 5.06
C LEU A 37 -27.64 5.14 4.93
N SER A 38 -26.86 4.64 3.97
CA SER A 38 -26.58 3.21 3.86
C SER A 38 -25.28 2.90 4.60
N SER A 39 -25.30 1.87 5.45
CA SER A 39 -24.10 1.38 6.12
C SER A 39 -23.17 0.74 5.09
N ASP A 40 -21.87 1.01 5.19
CA ASP A 40 -20.87 0.37 4.35
C ASP A 40 -20.80 -1.13 4.67
N THR A 41 -21.30 -1.97 3.75
CA THR A 41 -21.34 -3.44 3.89
C THR A 41 -20.13 -4.12 3.26
N ARG A 42 -19.14 -3.36 2.75
CA ARG A 42 -17.97 -3.96 2.12
C ARG A 42 -17.19 -4.80 3.14
N PRO A 43 -16.67 -5.97 2.74
CA PRO A 43 -15.84 -6.78 3.62
C PRO A 43 -14.59 -5.98 3.98
N LEU A 44 -14.33 -5.86 5.29
CA LEU A 44 -13.14 -5.20 5.80
C LEU A 44 -11.92 -6.00 5.36
N VAL A 45 -11.10 -5.44 4.46
CA VAL A 45 -9.85 -6.07 4.05
C VAL A 45 -8.84 -5.91 5.19
N PRO A 46 -8.41 -7.01 5.83
CA PRO A 46 -7.45 -6.92 6.91
C PRO A 46 -6.14 -6.33 6.39
N THR A 47 -5.74 -5.19 6.94
CA THR A 47 -4.60 -4.42 6.45
C THR A 47 -3.62 -4.17 7.57
N ILE A 48 -2.36 -4.48 7.32
CA ILE A 48 -1.24 -4.13 8.20
C ILE A 48 -0.50 -2.97 7.54
N ASN A 49 -0.45 -1.83 8.21
CA ASN A 49 0.31 -0.67 7.77
C ASN A 49 1.62 -0.59 8.56
N ILE A 50 2.75 -0.57 7.88
CA ILE A 50 4.07 -0.40 8.49
C ILE A 50 4.51 1.04 8.26
N GLU A 51 4.65 1.80 9.35
CA GLU A 51 5.04 3.21 9.28
C GLU A 51 6.56 3.39 9.22
N GLY A 52 7.30 2.47 9.83
CA GLY A 52 8.77 2.44 9.82
C GLY A 52 9.36 2.19 11.19
N ILE A 53 10.66 2.43 11.32
CA ILE A 53 11.42 2.17 12.55
C ILE A 53 11.81 3.50 13.19
N ARG A 54 11.47 3.68 14.47
CA ARG A 54 11.81 4.86 15.28
C ARG A 54 12.28 4.39 16.65
N ASN A 55 13.40 4.93 17.14
CA ASN A 55 13.99 4.56 18.43
C ASN A 55 14.19 3.03 18.62
N GLY A 56 14.53 2.30 17.56
CA GLY A 56 14.70 0.84 17.60
C GLY A 56 13.39 0.03 17.59
N LEU A 57 12.23 0.69 17.52
CA LEU A 57 10.93 0.03 17.48
C LEU A 57 10.30 0.13 16.08
N LEU A 58 9.76 -0.98 15.59
CA LEU A 58 8.90 -1.04 14.41
C LEU A 58 7.50 -0.55 14.77
N HIS A 59 7.11 0.56 14.17
CA HIS A 59 5.79 1.15 14.32
C HIS A 59 4.87 0.76 13.17
N GLY A 60 3.62 0.44 13.49
CA GLY A 60 2.60 0.16 12.51
C GLY A 60 1.20 0.11 13.11
N SER A 61 0.23 -0.23 12.27
CA SER A 61 -1.15 -0.43 12.68
C SER A 61 -1.79 -1.61 11.96
N ILE A 62 -2.75 -2.24 12.64
CA ILE A 62 -3.57 -3.33 12.15
C ILE A 62 -5.00 -2.82 12.05
N LYS A 63 -5.59 -2.91 10.85
CA LYS A 63 -7.02 -2.68 10.60
C LYS A 63 -7.67 -4.02 10.27
N GLY A 64 -8.68 -4.40 11.05
CA GLY A 64 -9.37 -5.68 10.91
C GLY A 64 -8.65 -6.84 11.59
N SER A 65 -9.13 -8.06 11.29
CA SER A 65 -8.66 -9.29 11.92
C SER A 65 -7.39 -9.84 11.26
N ALA A 66 -6.27 -9.10 11.33
CA ALA A 66 -4.96 -9.60 10.92
C ALA A 66 -4.18 -10.15 12.12
N ARG A 67 -3.29 -11.12 11.87
CA ARG A 67 -2.35 -11.63 12.86
C ARG A 67 -0.92 -11.37 12.41
N ILE A 68 -0.10 -10.80 13.29
CA ILE A 68 1.33 -10.58 13.06
C ILE A 68 2.11 -11.40 14.08
N SER A 69 3.09 -12.18 13.63
CA SER A 69 4.05 -12.83 14.50
C SER A 69 5.45 -12.34 14.16
N ILE A 70 6.15 -11.75 15.14
CA ILE A 70 7.52 -11.25 15.02
C ILE A 70 8.29 -11.81 16.22
N GLY A 71 9.30 -12.64 15.95
CA GLY A 71 10.04 -13.34 17.01
C GLY A 71 9.08 -14.17 17.88
N SER A 72 9.01 -13.84 19.17
CA SER A 72 8.10 -14.44 20.16
C SER A 72 6.78 -13.68 20.34
N GLN A 73 6.63 -12.52 19.71
CA GLN A 73 5.46 -11.65 19.87
C GLN A 73 4.38 -11.98 18.85
N LEU A 74 3.13 -12.05 19.33
CA LEU A 74 1.94 -12.30 18.52
C LEU A 74 0.94 -11.15 18.73
N LEU A 75 0.62 -10.44 17.67
CA LEU A 75 -0.43 -9.43 17.64
C LEU A 75 -1.63 -9.97 16.89
N THR A 76 -2.79 -10.00 17.56
CA THR A 76 -4.04 -10.54 17.01
C THR A 76 -5.19 -9.54 16.96
N HIS A 77 -4.96 -8.32 17.45
CA HIS A 77 -5.99 -7.30 17.61
C HIS A 77 -5.72 -6.12 16.67
N SER A 78 -6.79 -5.50 16.17
CA SER A 78 -6.69 -4.21 15.50
C SER A 78 -6.17 -3.15 16.46
N GLY A 79 -5.37 -2.22 15.95
CA GLY A 79 -4.76 -1.18 16.77
C GLY A 79 -3.38 -0.78 16.26
N THR A 80 -2.75 0.15 16.96
CA THR A 80 -1.34 0.50 16.73
C THR A 80 -0.44 -0.46 17.48
N PHE A 81 0.74 -0.72 16.93
CA PHE A 81 1.76 -1.52 17.59
C PHE A 81 3.13 -0.87 17.49
N ALA A 82 3.96 -1.19 18.49
CA ALA A 82 5.38 -0.87 18.52
C ALA A 82 6.11 -2.14 19.00
N LEU A 83 6.94 -2.72 18.12
CA LEU A 83 7.65 -3.98 18.39
C LEU A 83 9.15 -3.75 18.28
N ASP A 84 9.96 -4.53 18.99
CA ASP A 84 11.42 -4.41 18.87
C ASP A 84 11.84 -4.76 17.44
N ALA A 85 12.52 -3.83 16.76
CA ALA A 85 12.97 -4.04 15.40
C ALA A 85 14.19 -4.97 15.32
N SER A 86 14.89 -5.23 16.44
CA SER A 86 16.11 -6.05 16.49
C SER A 86 15.89 -7.46 15.96
N ASP A 87 14.70 -8.03 16.19
CA ASP A 87 14.34 -9.37 15.70
C ASP A 87 14.16 -9.43 14.18
N ILE A 88 13.84 -8.28 13.54
CA ILE A 88 13.58 -8.16 12.11
C ILE A 88 14.81 -7.62 11.36
N LEU A 89 15.62 -6.80 12.01
CA LEU A 89 16.81 -6.15 11.46
C LEU A 89 18.02 -7.10 11.36
N ARG A 90 17.80 -8.37 11.00
CA ARG A 90 18.90 -9.19 10.50
C ARG A 90 19.27 -8.66 9.11
N ASN A 91 20.38 -7.93 9.05
CA ASN A 91 20.95 -7.50 7.77
C ASN A 91 21.53 -8.74 7.07
N GLU A 92 20.66 -9.54 6.45
CA GLU A 92 21.05 -10.68 5.64
C GLU A 92 21.56 -10.16 4.30
N VAL A 93 22.88 -10.00 4.22
CA VAL A 93 23.55 -9.69 2.96
C VAL A 93 23.71 -11.00 2.18
N SER A 94 22.72 -11.33 1.34
CA SER A 94 22.83 -12.47 0.44
C SER A 94 23.81 -12.15 -0.68
N ILE A 95 24.89 -12.93 -0.76
CA ILE A 95 25.92 -12.78 -1.78
C ILE A 95 25.73 -13.88 -2.80
N PHE A 96 25.10 -13.55 -3.93
CA PHE A 96 25.00 -14.48 -5.05
C PHE A 96 26.35 -14.53 -5.78
N VAL A 97 27.03 -15.67 -5.70
CA VAL A 97 28.22 -15.96 -6.50
C VAL A 97 27.74 -16.72 -7.75
N PRO A 98 27.94 -16.20 -8.96
CA PRO A 98 27.59 -16.92 -10.18
C PRO A 98 28.34 -18.25 -10.27
N GLU A 99 27.70 -19.28 -10.81
CA GLU A 99 28.29 -20.62 -10.91
C GLU A 99 29.60 -20.62 -11.70
N GLY A 100 30.59 -21.38 -11.21
CA GLY A 100 31.91 -21.50 -11.82
C GLY A 100 32.86 -20.33 -11.58
N MET A 101 32.46 -19.31 -10.82
CA MET A 101 33.35 -18.20 -10.45
C MET A 101 34.27 -18.59 -9.29
N GLN A 102 35.58 -18.46 -9.51
CA GLN A 102 36.60 -18.86 -8.53
C GLN A 102 37.27 -17.66 -7.86
N TYR A 103 37.24 -16.49 -8.51
CA TYR A 103 37.88 -15.26 -8.02
C TYR A 103 36.91 -14.10 -7.94
N VAL A 104 37.16 -13.19 -7.00
CA VAL A 104 36.43 -11.96 -6.77
C VAL A 104 37.41 -10.80 -6.59
N ALA A 105 37.10 -9.66 -7.21
CA ALA A 105 37.82 -8.41 -7.01
C ALA A 105 36.84 -7.29 -6.63
N SER A 106 37.39 -6.19 -6.13
CA SER A 106 36.61 -4.97 -5.85
C SER A 106 36.72 -4.01 -7.02
N LYS A 107 35.61 -3.44 -7.51
CA LYS A 107 35.59 -2.35 -8.50
C LYS A 107 36.45 -1.15 -8.11
N ARG A 108 36.68 -0.93 -6.82
CA ARG A 108 37.49 0.17 -6.29
C ARG A 108 38.96 -0.22 -6.06
N GLY A 109 39.24 -1.52 -6.01
CA GLY A 109 40.56 -2.04 -5.72
C GLY A 109 41.27 -2.49 -6.99
N LYS A 110 42.55 -2.84 -6.85
CA LYS A 110 43.34 -3.45 -7.92
C LYS A 110 43.70 -4.90 -7.64
N LYS A 111 43.20 -5.48 -6.54
CA LYS A 111 43.54 -6.85 -6.12
C LYS A 111 42.36 -7.79 -6.32
N TYR A 112 42.65 -9.02 -6.74
CA TYR A 112 41.68 -10.12 -6.77
C TYR A 112 42.01 -11.16 -5.71
N TYR A 113 41.00 -11.90 -5.27
CA TYR A 113 41.07 -12.93 -4.25
C TYR A 113 40.22 -14.14 -4.65
N PRO A 114 40.50 -15.36 -4.15
CA PRO A 114 39.55 -16.46 -4.27
C PRO A 114 38.20 -16.09 -3.64
N VAL A 115 37.08 -16.54 -4.22
CA VAL A 115 35.73 -16.21 -3.73
C VAL A 115 35.54 -16.62 -2.26
N LEU A 116 36.06 -17.79 -1.89
CA LEU A 116 35.95 -18.37 -0.54
C LEU A 116 37.02 -17.86 0.43
N SER A 117 37.82 -16.87 0.03
CA SER A 117 38.82 -16.28 0.93
C SER A 117 38.17 -15.27 1.87
N ARG A 118 38.70 -15.18 3.11
CA ARG A 118 38.28 -14.19 4.11
C ARG A 118 38.37 -12.74 3.60
N ALA A 119 39.32 -12.47 2.70
CA ALA A 119 39.48 -11.15 2.07
C ALA A 119 38.38 -10.89 1.03
N GLY A 120 38.05 -11.89 0.21
CA GLY A 120 36.94 -11.84 -0.75
C GLY A 120 35.58 -11.64 -0.07
N GLU A 121 35.35 -12.30 1.07
CA GLU A 121 34.12 -12.16 1.87
C GLU A 121 33.92 -10.75 2.46
N LYS A 122 35.00 -10.04 2.76
CA LYS A 122 34.94 -8.66 3.27
C LYS A 122 34.61 -7.62 2.20
N LEU A 123 34.67 -7.99 0.91
CA LEU A 123 34.34 -7.07 -0.16
C LEU A 123 32.84 -6.72 -0.13
N SER A 124 32.51 -5.44 -0.21
CA SER A 124 31.12 -5.01 -0.23
C SER A 124 30.41 -5.54 -1.49
N PRO A 125 29.18 -6.09 -1.37
CA PRO A 125 28.49 -6.75 -2.49
C PRO A 125 28.38 -5.86 -3.75
N LYS A 126 28.08 -4.58 -3.56
CA LYS A 126 27.96 -3.57 -4.64
C LYS A 126 29.22 -3.45 -5.51
N ASN A 127 30.38 -3.75 -4.94
CA ASN A 127 31.68 -3.58 -5.58
C ASN A 127 32.31 -4.90 -6.03
N ARG A 128 31.65 -6.06 -5.90
CA ARG A 128 32.24 -7.33 -6.32
C ARG A 128 32.22 -7.47 -7.84
N VAL A 129 33.33 -7.97 -8.39
CA VAL A 129 33.47 -8.42 -9.78
C VAL A 129 34.01 -9.84 -9.73
N TYR A 130 33.33 -10.77 -10.40
CA TYR A 130 33.69 -12.18 -10.36
C TYR A 130 34.42 -12.61 -11.63
N PHE A 131 35.39 -13.50 -11.46
CA PHE A 131 36.17 -14.09 -12.55
C PHE A 131 36.22 -15.60 -12.39
N ARG A 132 36.15 -16.30 -13.52
CA ARG A 132 36.24 -17.76 -13.58
C ARG A 132 37.66 -18.27 -13.33
N THR A 133 38.67 -17.53 -13.78
CA THR A 133 40.09 -17.87 -13.65
C THR A 133 40.91 -16.65 -13.26
N SER A 134 42.08 -16.86 -12.67
CA SER A 134 43.04 -15.80 -12.31
C SER A 134 43.50 -15.00 -13.52
N ALA A 135 43.79 -15.68 -14.64
CA ALA A 135 44.22 -15.03 -15.89
C ALA A 135 43.21 -13.99 -16.43
N LEU A 136 41.90 -14.26 -16.25
CA LEU A 136 40.85 -13.30 -16.64
C LEU A 136 40.84 -12.06 -15.72
N ALA A 137 41.10 -12.25 -14.43
CA ALA A 137 41.24 -11.14 -13.50
C ALA A 137 42.46 -10.26 -13.83
N GLU A 138 43.58 -10.89 -14.20
CA GLU A 138 44.80 -10.19 -14.60
C GLU A 138 44.65 -9.43 -15.91
N THR A 139 44.00 -10.04 -16.90
CA THR A 139 43.64 -9.36 -18.16
C THR A 139 42.74 -8.15 -17.92
N ALA A 140 41.87 -8.23 -16.91
CA ALA A 140 41.01 -7.12 -16.48
C ALA A 140 41.75 -6.05 -15.64
N GLY A 141 43.07 -6.19 -15.43
CA GLY A 141 43.91 -5.21 -14.74
C GLY A 141 43.98 -5.38 -13.22
N TYR A 142 43.60 -6.55 -12.70
CA TYR A 142 43.73 -6.88 -11.27
C TYR A 142 44.98 -7.72 -11.01
N PHE A 143 45.62 -7.49 -9.87
CA PHE A 143 46.82 -8.21 -9.45
C PHE A 143 46.48 -9.24 -8.38
N ALA A 144 47.20 -10.37 -8.42
CA ALA A 144 47.09 -11.39 -7.39
C ALA A 144 47.46 -10.78 -6.04
N ASN A 145 46.68 -11.11 -5.01
CA ASN A 145 47.13 -10.86 -3.66
C ASN A 145 47.93 -12.09 -3.19
N GLU A 146 49.25 -11.95 -3.09
CA GLU A 146 50.12 -12.87 -2.36
C GLU A 146 49.70 -13.01 -0.89
#